data_AF-A0A6A3C395-F1
#
_entry.id   AF-A0A6A3C395-F1
#
_cell.length_a   1.000
_cell.length_b   1.000
_cell.length_c   1.000
_cell.angle_alpha   90.00
_cell.angle_beta   90.00
_cell.angle_gamma   90.00
#
_symmetry.space_group_name_H-M   'P 1'
#
loop_
_entity.id
_entity.type
_entity.pdbx_description
1 polymer ?
#
loop_
_entity_poly.entity_id
_entity_poly.type
_entity_poly.pdbx_seq_one_letter_code
_entity_poly.pdbx_strand_id
1 'polypeptide(L)'
;MSFAKALGDYIGLLLLASAGYDPRVAPKVFEKLGKVAGDSAMQDYLSTRPSGRKRAQLLAQAQVMEEAIMIYRKVRAGRGVEGFL
;
A
#
# COMPACT_ATOMS: atom_id res chain seq x y z
N MET A 1 0.71 19.48 4.66
CA MET A 1 -0.37 18.47 4.81
C MET A 1 -0.05 17.14 4.10
N SER A 2 1.21 16.66 4.12
CA SER A 2 1.69 15.49 3.34
C SER A 2 1.99 14.23 4.18
N PHE A 3 2.12 14.38 5.50
CA PHE A 3 2.62 13.32 6.40
C PHE A 3 1.60 12.22 6.70
N ALA A 4 0.34 12.59 6.97
CA ALA A 4 -0.71 11.64 7.35
C ALA A 4 -1.04 10.62 6.24
N LYS A 5 -0.86 10.99 4.96
CA LYS A 5 -1.11 10.08 3.85
C LYS A 5 -0.01 9.03 3.70
N ALA A 6 1.25 9.45 3.81
CA ALA A 6 2.39 8.54 3.79
C ALA A 6 2.33 7.54 4.96
N LEU A 7 1.86 7.99 6.14
CA LEU A 7 1.68 7.12 7.31
C LEU A 7 0.62 6.02 7.09
N GLY A 8 -0.51 6.36 6.45
CA GLY A 8 -1.55 5.37 6.14
C GLY A 8 -1.10 4.31 5.12
N ASP A 9 -0.30 4.73 4.13
CA ASP A 9 0.31 3.84 3.15
C ASP A 9 1.39 2.95 3.77
N TYR A 10 2.18 3.49 4.69
CA TYR A 10 3.19 2.78 5.48
C TYR A 10 2.56 1.67 6.33
N ILE A 11 1.62 2.03 7.21
CA ILE A 11 0.95 1.08 8.11
C ILE A 11 0.20 0.02 7.30
N GLY A 12 -0.48 0.42 6.22
CA GLY A 12 -1.25 -0.50 5.38
C GLY A 12 -0.37 -1.59 4.73
N LEU A 13 0.82 -1.25 4.24
CA LEU A 13 1.74 -2.23 3.66
C LEU A 13 2.25 -3.24 4.69
N LEU A 14 2.59 -2.78 5.89
CA LEU A 14 3.01 -3.66 6.98
C LEU A 14 1.88 -4.61 7.34
N LEU A 15 0.67 -4.10 7.59
CA LEU A 15 -0.52 -4.91 7.92
C LEU A 15 -0.83 -5.98 6.87
N LEU A 16 -0.76 -5.62 5.58
CA LEU A 16 -0.97 -6.58 4.49
C LEU A 16 0.06 -7.73 4.54
N ALA A 17 1.34 -7.39 4.64
CA ALA A 17 2.41 -8.37 4.74
C ALA A 17 2.26 -9.28 5.97
N SER A 18 1.85 -8.69 7.10
CA SER A 18 1.58 -9.37 8.37
C SER A 18 0.54 -10.46 8.25
N ALA A 19 -0.54 -10.15 7.53
CA ALA A 19 -1.64 -11.06 7.26
C ALA A 19 -1.29 -12.08 6.16
N GLY A 20 -0.06 -12.05 5.63
CA GLY A 20 0.41 -12.98 4.61
C GLY A 20 0.00 -12.61 3.18
N TYR A 21 -0.46 -11.38 2.94
CA TYR A 21 -0.70 -10.87 1.59
C TYR A 21 0.59 -10.30 0.99
N ASP A 22 0.78 -10.49 -0.31
CA ASP A 22 1.95 -9.94 -1.01
C ASP A 22 1.83 -8.40 -1.15
N PRO A 23 2.68 -7.61 -0.46
CA PRO A 23 2.60 -6.15 -0.48
C PRO A 23 2.83 -5.55 -1.87
N ARG A 24 3.50 -6.28 -2.78
CA ARG A 24 3.78 -5.83 -4.16
C ARG A 24 2.53 -5.73 -5.03
N VAL A 25 1.40 -6.26 -4.55
CA VAL A 25 0.10 -6.14 -5.22
C VAL A 25 -0.49 -4.74 -5.03
N ALA A 26 -0.18 -4.05 -3.93
CA ALA A 26 -0.80 -2.76 -3.58
C ALA A 26 -0.61 -1.67 -4.66
N PRO A 27 0.58 -1.44 -5.24
CA PRO A 27 0.74 -0.47 -6.33
C PRO A 27 -0.17 -0.75 -7.54
N LYS A 28 -0.32 -2.03 -7.92
CA LYS A 28 -1.15 -2.44 -9.06
C LYS A 28 -2.64 -2.15 -8.83
N VAL A 29 -3.12 -2.28 -7.59
CA VAL A 29 -4.50 -1.95 -7.22
C VAL A 29 -4.75 -0.46 -7.42
N PHE A 30 -3.84 0.39 -6.92
CA PHE A 30 -3.99 1.85 -7.07
C PHE A 30 -3.81 2.33 -8.51
N GLU A 31 -2.98 1.66 -9.32
CA GLU A 31 -2.90 1.93 -10.75
C GLU A 31 -4.21 1.62 -11.48
N LYS A 32 -4.80 0.44 -11.22
CA LYS A 32 -6.10 0.05 -11.78
C LYS A 32 -7.21 1.00 -11.34
N LEU A 33 -7.27 1.34 -10.06
CA LEU A 33 -8.23 2.32 -9.53
C LEU A 33 -8.07 3.69 -10.20
N GLY A 34 -6.83 4.13 -10.46
CA GLY A 34 -6.56 5.36 -11.20
C GLY A 34 -7.05 5.34 -12.65
N LYS A 35 -7.12 4.16 -13.30
CA LYS A 35 -7.66 4.00 -14.65
C LYS A 35 -9.19 3.95 -14.67
N VAL A 36 -9.80 3.32 -13.66
CA VAL A 36 -11.27 3.17 -13.54
C VAL A 36 -11.94 4.45 -13.07
N ALA A 37 -11.30 5.26 -12.22
CA ALA A 37 -11.85 6.51 -11.69
C ALA A 37 -11.95 7.66 -12.72
N GLY A 38 -11.74 7.37 -14.02
CA GLY A 38 -11.84 8.33 -15.11
C GLY A 38 -13.24 8.93 -15.33
N ASP A 39 -14.32 8.28 -14.88
CA ASP A 39 -15.68 8.63 -15.37
C ASP A 39 -16.79 8.95 -14.33
N SER A 40 -16.67 8.71 -13.02
CA SER A 40 -17.67 9.24 -12.03
C SER A 40 -17.39 8.79 -10.59
N ALA A 41 -17.89 9.56 -9.61
CA ALA A 41 -18.04 9.34 -8.16
C ALA A 41 -16.77 8.99 -7.33
N MET A 42 -15.80 8.25 -7.88
CA MET A 42 -14.51 7.96 -7.25
C MET A 42 -13.57 9.17 -7.22
N GLN A 43 -13.80 10.17 -8.07
CA GLN A 43 -13.07 11.44 -8.03
C GLN A 43 -13.25 12.16 -6.68
N ASP A 44 -14.45 12.11 -6.07
CA ASP A 44 -14.71 12.72 -4.76
C ASP A 44 -14.11 11.91 -3.59
N TYR A 45 -14.04 10.59 -3.71
CA TYR A 45 -13.30 9.75 -2.76
C TYR A 45 -11.77 9.98 -2.86
N LEU A 46 -11.32 10.50 -3.99
CA LEU A 46 -9.92 10.79 -4.30
C LEU A 46 -9.59 12.30 -4.21
N SER A 47 -10.54 13.22 -4.07
CA SER A 47 -10.24 14.66 -4.14
C SER A 47 -9.43 15.19 -2.94
N THR A 48 -9.42 14.48 -1.82
CA THR A 48 -8.52 14.71 -0.67
C THR A 48 -7.24 13.88 -0.69
N ARG A 49 -7.01 13.08 -1.74
CA ARG A 49 -5.96 12.06 -1.84
C ARG A 49 -5.24 12.16 -3.20
N PRO A 50 -3.91 12.26 -3.30
CA PRO A 50 -3.21 12.16 -4.58
C PRO A 50 -3.68 10.95 -5.37
N SER A 51 -3.83 11.16 -6.69
CA SER A 51 -4.40 10.23 -7.65
C SER A 51 -3.85 8.81 -7.47
N GLY A 52 -4.66 7.80 -7.77
CA GLY A 52 -4.27 6.39 -7.64
C GLY A 52 -2.92 6.09 -8.32
N ARG A 53 -2.65 6.73 -9.45
CA ARG A 53 -1.36 6.64 -10.17
C ARG A 53 -0.18 7.16 -9.35
N LYS A 54 -0.30 8.35 -8.75
CA LYS A 54 0.77 8.94 -7.92
C LYS A 54 0.99 8.12 -6.64
N ARG A 55 -0.08 7.60 -6.04
CA ARG A 55 -0.01 6.70 -4.88
C ARG A 55 0.68 5.37 -5.23
N ALA A 56 0.37 4.79 -6.38
CA ALA A 56 1.01 3.57 -6.86
C ALA A 56 2.53 3.77 -7.04
N GLN A 57 2.94 4.86 -7.67
CA GLN A 57 4.35 5.17 -7.88
C GLN A 57 5.11 5.36 -6.55
N LEU A 58 4.51 6.10 -5.61
CA LEU A 58 5.10 6.30 -4.28
C LEU A 58 5.24 4.99 -3.51
N LEU A 59 4.20 4.14 -3.51
CA LEU A 59 4.22 2.84 -2.83
C LEU A 59 5.26 1.89 -3.43
N ALA A 60 5.44 1.90 -4.76
CA ALA A 60 6.41 1.05 -5.43
C ALA A 60 7.87 1.43 -5.10
N GLN A 61 8.11 2.69 -4.71
CA GLN A 61 9.44 3.23 -4.39
C GLN A 61 9.68 3.39 -2.88
N ALA A 62 8.68 3.09 -2.04
CA ALA A 62 8.77 3.36 -0.62
C ALA A 62 9.68 2.34 0.08
N GLN A 63 10.55 2.80 0.97
CA GLN A 63 11.43 1.93 1.76
C GLN A 63 10.65 0.87 2.56
N VAL A 64 9.44 1.20 3.02
CA VAL A 64 8.52 0.27 3.69
C VAL A 64 8.11 -0.93 2.83
N MET A 65 8.22 -0.84 1.50
CA MET A 65 7.96 -1.98 0.62
C MET A 65 8.98 -3.11 0.87
N GLU A 66 10.24 -2.78 1.09
CA GLU A 66 11.28 -3.78 1.37
C GLU A 66 11.03 -4.44 2.73
N GLU A 67 10.69 -3.65 3.74
CA GLU A 67 10.31 -4.12 5.07
C GLU A 67 9.08 -5.04 5.02
N ALA A 68 8.03 -4.62 4.32
CA ALA A 68 6.82 -5.42 4.12
C ALA A 68 7.12 -6.73 3.37
N ILE A 69 8.00 -6.72 2.37
CA ILE A 69 8.42 -7.95 1.68
C ILE A 69 9.11 -8.91 2.64
N MET A 70 9.97 -8.41 3.53
CA MET A 70 10.65 -9.22 4.53
C MET A 70 9.67 -9.85 5.52
N ILE A 71 8.67 -9.08 5.99
CA ILE A 71 7.59 -9.58 6.84
C ILE A 71 6.78 -10.67 6.12
N TYR A 72 6.33 -10.39 4.90
CA TYR A 72 5.58 -11.35 4.08
C TYR A 72 6.34 -12.66 3.91
N ARG A 73 7.66 -12.60 3.66
CA ARG A 73 8.52 -13.80 3.56
C ARG A 73 8.61 -14.57 4.87
N LYS A 74 8.68 -13.90 6.02
CA LYS A 74 8.66 -14.54 7.34
C LYS A 74 7.34 -15.28 7.58
N VAL A 75 6.21 -14.61 7.34
CA VAL A 75 4.86 -15.18 7.45
C VAL A 75 4.71 -16.41 6.55
N ARG A 76 5.11 -16.28 5.27
CA ARG A 76 5.05 -17.37 4.29
C ARG A 76 5.92 -18.58 4.65
N ALA A 77 7.00 -18.36 5.40
CA ALA A 77 7.88 -19.42 5.91
C ALA A 77 7.34 -20.10 7.18
N GLY A 78 6.11 -19.77 7.62
CA GLY A 78 5.52 -20.33 8.83
C GLY A 78 6.09 -19.76 10.13
N ARG A 79 6.94 -18.72 10.04
CA ARG A 79 7.41 -17.97 11.20
C ARG A 79 6.36 -16.90 11.50
N GLY A 80 5.68 -17.06 12.64
CA GLY A 80 4.69 -16.08 13.11
C GLY A 80 5.28 -14.68 13.19
N VAL A 81 4.43 -13.66 13.09
CA VAL A 81 4.89 -12.28 13.19
C VAL A 81 4.88 -11.85 14.64
N GLU A 82 6.06 -11.52 15.17
CA GLU A 82 6.21 -11.07 16.57
C GLU A 82 5.65 -9.66 16.80
N GLY A 83 5.29 -8.92 15.73
CA GLY A 83 4.71 -7.58 15.79
C GLY A 83 5.47 -6.58 14.92
N PHE A 84 4.94 -5.36 14.80
CA PHE A 84 5.55 -4.20 14.14
C PHE A 84 5.53 -3.04 15.15
N LEU A 85 6.56 -2.99 16.00
CA LEU A 85 6.80 -1.90 16.94
C LEU A 85 8.27 -1.48 16.85
#